data_AF-W6RFJ0-F1
#
_entry.id   AF-W6RFJ0-F1
#
_cell.length_a   1.000
_cell.length_b   1.000
_cell.length_c   1.000
_cell.angle_alpha   90.00
_cell.angle_beta   90.00
_cell.angle_gamma   90.00
#
_symmetry.space_group_name_H-M   'P 1'
#
loop_
_entity.id
_entity.type
_entity.pdbx_description
1 polymer ?
#
loop_
_entity_poly.entity_id
_entity_poly.type
_entity_poly.pdbx_seq_one_letter_code
_entity_poly.pdbx_strand_id
1 'polypeptide(L)'
;MQLQFDPVMMVKPRQIQLPYGPTCRLRLGRAAYDGVLHAAGIDLWAVTTQDRRLLRRLREAEALSLSLACDGSGSGLRLSDFTVDEEIGRILFRLSDPLKNGAEPTWLEHSVSTVVRAPCLFRRVAEADLAAVSPFELVLRLIEPDGFLVPSAVISLEVHRPWGGRFNIRGRVVHRAELDGGSQLVIRPERVPDKAAAGWLAVCESDTFGIRQLRMNGLSARGAGRFLRISRCSTVADWHNVVRLRRIANQFFGRHQEADDDTIWTDELDDNSLSLLVWLGRNPVGTGRLVFNGGDRRLSEIEASSPLPDWVWAERFLEVSRVAIDADHRSAGVMIAIFQEVGRIALETNCRYLVLDAIEKLVPIYEKVGAVHLPNTKKHPFSDETVHVMVIDIRRSLTSIDRRLLYWLAVFGPALRSHLRLFGARHTRAILNRGIQIGFTVKQALARALFFRSI
;
A
#
# COMPACT_ATOMS: atom_id res chain seq x y z
N MET A 1 -12.34 20.84 39.25
CA MET A 1 -11.03 21.47 39.03
C MET A 1 -10.60 21.12 37.60
N GLN A 2 -10.97 21.96 36.64
CA GLN A 2 -10.66 21.78 35.22
C GLN A 2 -9.21 22.22 34.97
N LEU A 3 -8.35 21.30 34.55
CA LEU A 3 -7.06 21.64 33.96
C LEU A 3 -7.34 22.11 32.53
N GLN A 4 -7.38 23.43 32.37
CA GLN A 4 -7.34 24.12 31.08
C GLN A 4 -5.93 23.92 30.51
N PHE A 5 -5.79 23.10 29.48
CA PHE A 5 -4.60 23.10 28.65
C PHE A 5 -4.70 24.32 27.73
N ASP A 6 -3.78 25.28 27.88
CA ASP A 6 -3.61 26.36 26.92
C ASP A 6 -3.22 25.74 25.57
N PRO A 7 -4.03 25.92 24.52
CA PRO A 7 -3.63 25.52 23.19
C PRO A 7 -2.46 26.42 22.81
N VAL A 8 -1.29 25.82 22.62
CA VAL A 8 -0.13 26.44 21.97
C VAL A 8 -0.66 27.27 20.80
N MET A 9 -0.39 28.58 20.83
CA MET A 9 -0.89 29.57 19.90
C MET A 9 -0.61 29.17 18.44
N MET A 10 -1.54 28.44 17.82
CA MET A 10 -1.75 28.48 16.38
C MET A 10 -2.65 29.68 16.12
N VAL A 11 -2.02 30.84 15.98
CA VAL A 11 -2.65 32.07 15.49
C VAL A 11 -3.32 31.72 14.16
N LYS A 12 -4.66 31.81 14.09
CA LYS A 12 -5.39 31.81 12.81
C LYS A 12 -4.70 32.81 11.88
N PRO A 13 -4.48 32.52 10.59
CA PRO A 13 -3.80 33.43 9.69
C PRO A 13 -4.69 34.68 9.47
N ARG A 14 -4.55 35.68 10.34
CA ARG A 14 -4.68 37.08 9.92
C ARG A 14 -3.40 37.38 9.17
N GLN A 15 -3.52 37.96 7.98
CA GLN A 15 -2.43 38.45 7.14
C GLN A 15 -1.53 39.39 7.96
N ILE A 16 -0.55 38.85 8.65
CA ILE A 16 0.59 39.58 9.19
C ILE A 16 1.78 39.07 8.40
N GLN A 17 2.15 39.79 7.35
CA GLN A 17 3.42 39.59 6.67
C GLN A 17 4.54 40.04 7.63
N LEU A 18 5.07 39.10 8.41
CA LEU A 18 6.40 39.27 9.00
C LEU A 18 7.43 38.90 7.92
N PRO A 19 8.48 39.71 7.71
CA PRO A 19 9.49 39.47 6.67
C PRO A 19 10.37 38.23 6.92
N TYR A 20 10.25 37.59 8.09
CA TYR A 20 10.98 36.38 8.44
C TYR A 20 10.05 35.39 9.16
N GLY A 21 9.77 34.25 8.53
CA GLY A 21 9.07 33.14 9.18
C GLY A 21 9.89 32.52 10.32
N PRO A 22 9.27 31.75 11.23
CA PRO A 22 10.00 31.10 12.31
C PRO A 22 11.07 30.14 11.76
N THR A 23 12.23 30.13 12.39
CA THR A 23 13.27 29.14 12.10
C THR A 23 12.80 27.76 12.56
N CYS A 24 13.09 26.75 11.76
CA CYS A 24 12.74 25.37 12.02
C CYS A 24 13.93 24.47 11.69
N ARG A 25 13.92 23.27 12.26
CA ARG A 25 14.86 22.19 11.92
C ARG A 25 14.12 21.06 11.23
N LEU A 26 14.52 20.77 10.01
CA LEU A 26 14.13 19.57 9.27
C LEU A 26 15.07 18.43 9.64
N ARG A 27 14.53 17.27 10.01
CA ARG A 27 15.28 16.08 10.38
C ARG A 27 14.98 14.95 9.40
N LEU A 28 16.04 14.47 8.74
CA LEU A 28 15.99 13.32 7.84
C LEU A 28 16.89 12.21 8.40
N GLY A 29 16.27 11.25 9.09
CA GLY A 29 16.99 10.27 9.90
C GLY A 29 17.68 10.92 11.09
N ARG A 30 19.01 10.81 11.19
CA ARG A 30 19.82 11.45 12.24
C ARG A 30 20.30 12.86 11.89
N ALA A 31 20.25 13.24 10.61
CA ALA A 31 20.69 14.55 10.15
C ALA A 31 19.62 15.60 10.44
N ALA A 32 20.05 16.81 10.82
CA ALA A 32 19.21 17.97 11.03
C ALA A 32 19.68 19.10 10.11
N TYR A 33 18.73 19.88 9.62
CA TYR A 33 18.92 20.92 8.62
C TYR A 33 18.10 22.13 9.01
N ASP A 34 18.68 23.32 8.95
CA ASP A 34 17.96 24.54 9.24
C ASP A 34 17.09 24.96 8.04
N GLY A 35 15.94 25.53 8.35
CA GLY A 35 15.02 26.07 7.36
C GLY A 35 14.17 27.18 7.96
N VAL A 36 13.49 27.92 7.08
CA VAL A 36 12.54 28.96 7.48
C VAL A 36 11.14 28.50 7.07
N LEU A 37 10.24 28.43 8.04
CA LEU A 37 8.86 28.01 7.82
C LEU A 37 7.99 29.21 7.41
N HIS A 38 7.25 29.06 6.32
CA HIS A 38 6.35 30.08 5.78
C HIS A 38 4.97 29.49 5.53
N ALA A 39 3.91 30.27 5.74
CA ALA A 39 2.59 29.93 5.22
C ALA A 39 2.59 30.11 3.69
N ALA A 40 2.08 29.12 2.96
CA ALA A 40 2.04 29.11 1.50
C ALA A 40 0.60 29.08 0.93
N GLY A 41 -0.42 28.95 1.78
CA GLY A 41 -1.84 28.93 1.43
C GLY A 41 -2.68 28.44 2.61
N ILE A 42 -3.97 28.17 2.36
CA ILE A 42 -4.86 27.51 3.32
C ILE A 42 -4.32 26.08 3.53
N ASP A 43 -3.94 25.75 4.76
CA ASP A 43 -3.34 24.47 5.18
C ASP A 43 -2.04 24.06 4.45
N LEU A 44 -1.48 24.96 3.65
CA LEU A 44 -0.24 24.74 2.90
C LEU A 44 0.89 25.55 3.53
N TRP A 45 1.99 24.87 3.82
CA TRP A 45 3.18 25.42 4.43
C TRP A 45 4.39 25.14 3.54
N ALA A 46 5.39 26.01 3.64
CA ALA A 46 6.64 25.88 2.94
C ALA A 46 7.80 25.97 3.92
N VAL A 47 8.79 25.10 3.79
CA VAL A 47 10.10 25.35 4.40
C VAL A 47 11.09 25.69 3.30
N THR A 48 11.69 26.88 3.37
CA THR A 48 12.80 27.24 2.50
C THR A 48 14.11 26.90 3.19
N THR A 49 15.01 26.23 2.47
CA THR A 49 16.34 25.88 2.96
C THR A 49 17.38 26.09 1.86
N GLN A 50 18.57 26.56 2.24
CA GLN A 50 19.70 26.69 1.30
C GLN A 50 20.53 25.40 1.22
N ASP A 51 20.22 24.38 2.02
CA ASP A 51 20.99 23.13 2.03
C ASP A 51 20.62 22.23 0.84
N ARG A 52 21.42 22.32 -0.22
CA ARG A 52 21.28 21.48 -1.43
C ARG A 52 21.46 19.98 -1.15
N ARG A 53 22.15 19.57 -0.08
CA ARG A 53 22.31 18.15 0.27
C ARG A 53 21.01 17.58 0.80
N LEU A 54 20.25 18.36 1.57
CA LEU A 54 18.92 17.97 2.02
C LEU A 54 17.98 17.76 0.83
N LEU A 55 17.89 18.73 -0.08
CA LEU A 55 16.98 18.69 -1.24
C LEU A 55 17.18 17.41 -2.08
N ARG A 56 18.43 17.04 -2.35
CA ARG A 56 18.77 15.81 -3.08
C ARG A 56 18.32 14.55 -2.34
N ARG A 57 18.49 14.51 -1.01
CA ARG A 57 18.10 13.35 -0.19
C ARG A 57 16.58 13.24 -0.03
N LEU A 58 15.85 14.35 -0.11
CA LEU A 58 14.40 14.36 0.03
C LEU A 58 13.66 13.70 -1.13
N ARG A 59 14.27 13.64 -2.34
CA ARG A 59 13.72 12.88 -3.48
C ARG A 59 13.49 11.41 -3.18
N GLU A 60 14.33 10.84 -2.31
CA GLU A 60 14.33 9.43 -1.95
C GLU A 60 13.72 9.18 -0.56
N ALA A 61 13.32 10.25 0.14
CA ALA A 61 12.82 10.17 1.50
C ALA A 61 11.31 9.89 1.52
N GLU A 62 10.90 8.79 2.17
CA GLU A 62 9.48 8.48 2.38
C GLU A 62 8.82 9.34 3.48
N ALA A 63 9.61 10.01 4.32
CA ALA A 63 9.12 10.86 5.40
C ALA A 63 10.20 11.86 5.87
N LEU A 64 9.76 13.02 6.33
CA LEU A 64 10.58 14.09 6.91
C LEU A 64 10.00 14.44 8.28
N SER A 65 10.84 14.72 9.28
CA SER A 65 10.36 15.26 10.56
C SER A 65 10.72 16.73 10.64
N LEU A 66 9.74 17.60 10.87
CA LEU A 66 9.90 19.02 11.12
C LEU A 66 9.81 19.28 12.63
N SER A 67 10.84 19.87 13.22
CA SER A 67 10.78 20.42 14.58
C SER A 67 10.88 21.92 14.51
N LEU A 68 9.96 22.65 15.14
CA LEU A 68 10.09 24.10 15.32
C LEU A 68 11.22 24.39 16.31
N ALA A 69 12.03 25.40 16.03
CA ALA A 69 13.21 25.70 16.85
C ALA A 69 12.87 26.56 18.10
N CYS A 70 11.61 26.97 18.27
CA CYS A 70 11.25 28.11 19.11
C CYS A 70 11.07 27.78 20.60
N ASP A 71 10.97 26.53 21.01
CA ASP A 71 10.48 26.20 22.35
C ASP A 71 11.22 25.07 23.08
N GLY A 72 12.22 24.41 22.45
CA GLY A 72 12.98 23.32 23.09
C GLY A 72 12.14 22.10 23.49
N SER A 73 10.82 22.18 23.32
CA SER A 73 9.85 21.11 23.51
C SER A 73 9.97 20.17 22.31
N GLY A 74 10.19 18.88 22.57
CA GLY A 74 10.53 17.87 21.55
C GLY A 74 9.40 17.49 20.58
N SER A 75 8.43 18.38 20.36
CA SER A 75 7.22 18.14 19.56
C SER A 75 7.54 18.26 18.06
N GLY A 76 8.14 17.22 17.48
CA GLY A 76 8.36 17.16 16.03
C GLY A 76 7.08 16.80 15.27
N LEU A 77 6.70 17.62 14.28
CA LEU A 77 5.69 17.29 13.27
C LEU A 77 6.30 16.33 12.25
N ARG A 78 5.65 15.19 11.98
CA ARG A 78 6.09 14.28 10.92
C ARG A 78 5.37 14.61 9.62
N LEU A 79 6.14 15.04 8.62
CA LEU A 79 5.68 15.36 7.28
C LEU A 79 5.80 14.11 6.40
N SER A 80 4.66 13.65 5.87
CA SER A 80 4.58 12.49 4.97
C SER A 80 4.03 12.83 3.58
N ASP A 81 3.48 14.03 3.40
CA ASP A 81 3.05 14.56 2.11
C ASP A 81 3.74 15.91 1.88
N PHE A 82 4.83 15.88 1.11
CA PHE A 82 5.59 17.06 0.77
C PHE A 82 6.09 16.99 -0.68
N THR A 83 6.17 18.13 -1.34
CA THR A 83 6.81 18.30 -2.64
C THR A 83 8.06 19.17 -2.48
N VAL A 84 9.09 18.86 -3.26
CA VAL A 84 10.38 19.57 -3.22
C VAL A 84 10.58 20.31 -4.52
N ASP A 85 10.73 21.62 -4.43
CA ASP A 85 11.19 22.49 -5.49
C ASP A 85 12.67 22.80 -5.25
N GLU A 86 13.53 22.18 -6.06
CA GLU A 86 14.98 22.30 -5.92
C GLU A 86 15.53 23.63 -6.43
N GLU A 87 14.84 24.25 -7.39
CA GLU A 87 15.33 25.46 -8.05
C GLU A 87 15.35 26.63 -7.07
N ILE A 88 14.30 26.73 -6.26
CA ILE A 88 14.15 27.76 -5.23
C ILE A 88 14.38 27.24 -3.80
N GLY A 89 14.76 25.97 -3.64
CA GLY A 89 15.05 25.35 -2.34
C GLY A 89 13.86 25.34 -1.39
N ARG A 90 12.66 25.05 -1.91
CA ARG A 90 11.39 25.13 -1.19
C ARG A 90 10.76 23.74 -1.03
N ILE A 91 10.40 23.40 0.20
CA ILE A 91 9.70 22.16 0.54
C ILE A 91 8.26 22.53 0.90
N LEU A 92 7.31 22.21 0.03
CA LEU A 92 5.88 22.44 0.27
C LEU A 92 5.28 21.23 0.96
N PHE A 93 4.46 21.45 1.98
CA PHE A 93 3.74 20.38 2.67
C PHE A 93 2.42 20.91 3.22
N ARG A 94 1.46 20.01 3.42
CA ARG A 94 0.22 20.36 4.10
C ARG A 94 0.33 20.00 5.58
N LEU A 95 0.14 20.99 6.45
CA LEU A 95 -0.10 20.71 7.88
C LEU A 95 -1.53 20.24 7.99
N SER A 96 -1.71 18.93 7.86
CA SER A 96 -2.93 18.30 8.33
C SER A 96 -2.85 18.36 9.84
N ASP A 97 -3.78 19.05 10.50
CA ASP A 97 -3.90 19.05 11.96
C ASP A 97 -4.02 17.58 12.42
N PRO A 98 -2.94 16.97 12.96
CA PRO A 98 -2.95 15.54 13.26
C PRO A 98 -3.96 15.24 14.37
N LEU A 99 -4.31 16.26 15.16
CA LEU A 99 -5.24 16.16 16.27
C LEU A 99 -6.70 16.31 15.83
N LYS A 100 -6.99 16.97 14.70
CA LYS A 100 -8.38 17.12 14.22
C LYS A 100 -8.79 16.09 13.16
N ASN A 101 -7.88 15.67 12.29
CA ASN A 101 -8.28 14.86 11.12
C ASN A 101 -7.93 13.36 11.24
N GLY A 102 -7.20 12.93 12.28
CA GLY A 102 -6.77 11.54 12.45
C GLY A 102 -7.15 10.88 13.79
N ALA A 103 -7.66 11.68 14.75
CA ALA A 103 -8.04 11.19 16.07
C ALA A 103 -9.45 10.61 16.10
N GLU A 104 -10.38 11.20 15.35
CA GLU A 104 -11.77 10.77 15.37
C GLU A 104 -11.90 9.35 14.79
N PRO A 105 -12.60 8.45 15.49
CA PRO A 105 -12.84 7.10 15.01
C PRO A 105 -13.71 7.12 13.77
N THR A 106 -13.26 6.46 12.71
CA THR A 106 -14.04 6.32 11.49
C THR A 106 -15.14 5.29 11.72
N TRP A 107 -16.39 5.69 11.50
CA TRP A 107 -17.53 4.79 11.57
C TRP A 107 -17.47 3.76 10.43
N LEU A 108 -17.69 2.51 10.79
CA LEU A 108 -17.65 1.40 9.85
C LEU A 108 -19.04 1.25 9.21
N GLU A 109 -19.07 1.04 7.89
CA GLU A 109 -20.31 0.77 7.15
C GLU A 109 -21.06 -0.45 7.71
N HIS A 110 -20.30 -1.42 8.20
CA HIS A 110 -20.81 -2.61 8.87
C HIS A 110 -20.07 -2.81 10.18
N SER A 111 -20.82 -3.07 11.25
CA SER A 111 -20.21 -3.42 12.53
C SER A 111 -19.36 -4.67 12.41
N VAL A 112 -18.30 -4.69 13.19
CA VAL A 112 -17.29 -5.74 13.19
C VAL A 112 -17.45 -6.54 14.47
N SER A 113 -17.99 -7.76 14.38
CA SER A 113 -18.06 -8.68 15.52
C SER A 113 -16.66 -8.90 16.13
N THR A 114 -16.59 -8.75 17.44
CA THR A 114 -15.39 -8.65 18.25
C THR A 114 -15.60 -9.35 19.59
N VAL A 115 -14.56 -10.01 20.08
CA VAL A 115 -14.54 -10.61 21.42
C VAL A 115 -13.79 -9.69 22.38
N VAL A 116 -14.41 -9.34 23.50
CA VAL A 116 -13.82 -8.53 24.56
C VAL A 116 -13.43 -9.43 25.74
N ARG A 117 -12.19 -9.27 26.20
CA ARG A 117 -11.66 -9.95 27.38
C ARG A 117 -11.16 -8.91 28.37
N ALA A 118 -11.47 -9.09 29.65
CA ALA A 118 -10.99 -8.21 30.70
C ALA A 118 -10.82 -8.99 32.01
N PRO A 119 -9.87 -8.59 32.88
CA PRO A 119 -9.77 -9.18 34.22
C PRO A 119 -11.08 -9.06 35.02
N CYS A 120 -11.80 -7.93 34.89
CA CYS A 120 -13.08 -7.71 35.57
C CYS A 120 -14.23 -8.59 35.06
N LEU A 121 -14.06 -9.29 33.93
CA LEU A 121 -15.05 -10.26 33.44
C LEU A 121 -14.90 -11.64 34.08
N PHE A 122 -13.91 -11.87 34.97
CA PHE A 122 -13.70 -13.13 35.70
C PHE A 122 -13.68 -14.37 34.79
N ARG A 123 -12.83 -14.35 33.75
CA ARG A 123 -12.71 -15.39 32.70
C ARG A 123 -13.88 -15.51 31.73
N ARG A 124 -14.96 -14.73 31.89
CA ARG A 124 -15.98 -14.58 30.85
C ARG A 124 -15.44 -13.76 29.68
N VAL A 125 -16.08 -13.95 28.53
CA VAL A 125 -15.89 -13.13 27.34
C VAL A 125 -17.17 -12.35 27.11
N ALA A 126 -17.03 -11.09 26.71
CA ALA A 126 -18.16 -10.29 26.27
C ALA A 126 -18.11 -10.20 24.74
N GLU A 127 -19.26 -10.35 24.09
CA GLU A 127 -19.37 -10.15 22.65
C GLU A 127 -19.76 -8.70 22.37
N ALA A 128 -19.11 -8.13 21.36
CA ALA A 128 -19.29 -6.73 21.01
C ALA A 128 -19.18 -6.52 19.50
N ASP A 129 -19.83 -5.47 19.06
CA ASP A 129 -19.73 -4.94 17.71
C ASP A 129 -18.85 -3.70 17.70
N LEU A 130 -17.72 -3.78 17.01
CA LEU A 130 -16.88 -2.62 16.74
C LEU A 130 -17.57 -1.76 15.67
N ALA A 131 -18.01 -0.58 16.07
CA ALA A 131 -18.81 0.33 15.25
C ALA A 131 -17.96 1.46 14.65
N ALA A 132 -16.88 1.88 15.30
CA ALA A 132 -15.94 2.86 14.76
C ALA A 132 -14.51 2.59 15.24
N VAL A 133 -13.52 2.93 14.42
CA VAL A 133 -12.11 2.63 14.70
C VAL A 133 -11.17 3.72 14.18
N SER A 134 -10.20 4.10 15.01
CA SER A 134 -8.98 4.82 14.64
C SER A 134 -7.78 4.17 15.34
N PRO A 135 -6.55 4.61 15.04
CA PRO A 135 -5.38 4.24 15.83
C PRO A 135 -5.50 4.52 17.34
N PHE A 136 -6.33 5.47 17.74
CA PHE A 136 -6.35 6.00 19.11
C PHE A 136 -7.66 5.73 19.84
N GLU A 137 -8.75 5.48 19.12
CA GLU A 137 -10.06 5.23 19.73
C GLU A 137 -10.80 4.12 18.98
N LEU A 138 -11.43 3.22 19.74
CA LEU A 138 -12.36 2.22 19.22
C LEU A 138 -13.69 2.39 19.92
N VAL A 139 -14.77 2.34 19.16
CA VAL A 139 -16.14 2.44 19.67
C VAL A 139 -16.79 1.08 19.53
N LEU A 140 -17.14 0.45 20.66
CA LEU A 140 -17.83 -0.83 20.70
C LEU A 140 -19.26 -0.67 21.16
N ARG A 141 -20.14 -1.52 20.65
CA ARG A 141 -21.50 -1.76 21.15
C ARG A 141 -21.53 -3.16 21.74
N LEU A 142 -21.78 -3.29 23.03
CA LEU A 142 -21.90 -4.60 23.69
C LEU A 142 -23.23 -5.24 23.29
N ILE A 143 -23.20 -6.53 22.95
CA ILE A 143 -24.41 -7.29 22.58
C ILE A 143 -25.27 -7.54 23.83
N GLU A 144 -24.63 -7.82 24.96
CA GLU A 144 -25.28 -7.96 26.27
C GLU A 144 -24.78 -6.87 27.22
N PRO A 145 -25.65 -6.32 28.10
CA PRO A 145 -25.25 -5.33 29.09
C PRO A 145 -24.29 -5.95 30.12
N ASP A 146 -22.99 -5.78 29.89
CA ASP A 146 -21.95 -6.24 30.81
C ASP A 146 -21.57 -5.13 31.80
N GLY A 147 -22.27 -5.07 32.92
CA GLY A 147 -22.09 -4.06 33.98
C GLY A 147 -20.70 -4.03 34.63
N PHE A 148 -19.82 -4.98 34.29
CA PHE A 148 -18.46 -5.08 34.82
C PHE A 148 -17.41 -4.27 34.02
N LEU A 149 -17.77 -3.80 32.81
CA LEU A 149 -16.88 -3.00 31.97
C LEU A 149 -17.01 -1.51 32.33
N VAL A 150 -16.29 -1.09 33.36
CA VAL A 150 -16.30 0.29 33.87
C VAL A 150 -15.20 1.16 33.23
N PRO A 151 -15.35 2.50 33.23
CA PRO A 151 -14.26 3.39 32.88
C PRO A 151 -12.97 3.06 33.64
N SER A 152 -11.85 3.24 32.98
CA SER A 152 -10.49 2.85 33.41
C SER A 152 -10.19 1.34 33.40
N ALA A 153 -11.15 0.46 33.13
CA ALA A 153 -10.88 -0.96 32.94
C ALA A 153 -9.94 -1.19 31.75
N VAL A 154 -8.94 -2.06 31.94
CA VAL A 154 -8.04 -2.48 30.86
C VAL A 154 -8.60 -3.74 30.23
N ILE A 155 -8.80 -3.69 28.93
CA ILE A 155 -9.43 -4.76 28.16
C ILE A 155 -8.57 -5.15 26.95
N SER A 156 -8.80 -6.35 26.47
CA SER A 156 -8.21 -6.90 25.25
C SER A 156 -9.33 -7.25 24.28
N LEU A 157 -9.20 -6.75 23.06
CA LEU A 157 -10.10 -6.98 21.94
C LEU A 157 -9.45 -7.99 21.01
N GLU A 158 -10.21 -9.00 20.62
CA GLU A 158 -9.85 -9.95 19.58
C GLU A 158 -10.83 -9.79 18.42
N VAL A 159 -10.32 -9.30 17.29
CA VAL A 159 -11.09 -9.11 16.06
C VAL A 159 -10.57 -10.09 15.02
N HIS A 160 -11.43 -10.99 14.55
CA HIS A 160 -11.07 -11.96 13.53
C HIS A 160 -11.54 -11.51 12.15
N ARG A 161 -10.65 -11.57 11.15
CA ARG A 161 -10.96 -11.23 9.76
C ARG A 161 -10.43 -12.25 8.77
N PRO A 162 -11.22 -12.58 7.72
CA PRO A 162 -10.84 -13.60 6.74
C PRO A 162 -9.59 -13.21 5.95
N TRP A 163 -9.24 -11.92 5.93
CA TRP A 163 -8.17 -11.36 5.11
C TRP A 163 -6.92 -10.95 5.88
N GLY A 164 -6.99 -10.83 7.20
CA GLY A 164 -5.90 -10.33 8.04
C GLY A 164 -5.62 -11.20 9.27
N GLY A 165 -6.36 -12.29 9.44
CA GLY A 165 -6.29 -13.13 10.62
C GLY A 165 -6.84 -12.40 11.85
N ARG A 166 -6.12 -12.53 12.96
CA ARG A 166 -6.56 -12.00 14.27
C ARG A 166 -5.84 -10.69 14.60
N PHE A 167 -6.62 -9.67 14.89
CA PHE A 167 -6.15 -8.42 15.50
C PHE A 167 -6.37 -8.51 17.01
N ASN A 168 -5.27 -8.37 17.76
CA ASN A 168 -5.31 -8.31 19.21
C ASN A 168 -4.97 -6.89 19.64
N ILE A 169 -5.92 -6.19 20.24
CA ILE A 169 -5.80 -4.78 20.61
C ILE A 169 -6.07 -4.65 22.10
N ARG A 170 -5.07 -4.21 22.87
CA ARG A 170 -5.25 -3.88 24.28
C ARG A 170 -5.48 -2.38 24.45
N GLY A 171 -6.46 -2.02 25.27
CA GLY A 171 -6.79 -0.62 25.54
C GLY A 171 -7.49 -0.44 26.87
N ARG A 172 -7.74 0.83 27.20
CA ARG A 172 -8.48 1.23 28.40
C ARG A 172 -9.85 1.77 28.01
N VAL A 173 -10.89 1.37 28.72
CA VAL A 173 -12.23 1.99 28.59
C VAL A 173 -12.12 3.42 29.10
N VAL A 174 -12.35 4.41 28.24
CA VAL A 174 -12.32 5.83 28.62
C VAL A 174 -13.72 6.42 28.81
N HIS A 175 -14.72 5.81 28.17
CA HIS A 175 -16.10 6.23 28.30
C HIS A 175 -17.04 5.02 28.17
N ARG A 176 -18.17 5.08 28.87
CA ARG A 176 -19.28 4.14 28.78
C ARG A 176 -20.58 4.93 28.76
N ALA A 177 -21.43 4.65 27.79
CA ALA A 177 -22.78 5.18 27.71
C ALA A 177 -23.78 4.02 27.65
N GLU A 178 -24.90 4.16 28.34
CA GLU A 178 -26.05 3.27 28.14
C GLU A 178 -26.85 3.80 26.95
N LEU A 179 -27.23 2.90 26.05
CA LEU A 179 -28.07 3.18 24.89
C LEU A 179 -29.31 2.29 24.94
N ASP A 180 -30.37 2.68 24.23
CA ASP A 180 -31.54 1.83 24.07
C ASP A 180 -31.14 0.52 23.37
N GLY A 181 -31.12 -0.58 24.12
CA GLY A 181 -30.75 -1.90 23.63
C GLY A 181 -29.30 -2.33 23.88
N GLY A 182 -28.50 -1.63 24.68
CA GLY A 182 -27.18 -2.10 25.10
C GLY A 182 -26.28 -1.03 25.71
N SER A 183 -24.99 -1.34 25.87
CA SER A 183 -23.99 -0.35 26.31
C SER A 183 -22.98 -0.06 25.19
N GLN A 184 -22.59 1.21 25.06
CA GLN A 184 -21.50 1.64 24.20
C GLN A 184 -20.25 1.87 25.04
N LEU A 185 -19.10 1.39 24.55
CA LEU A 185 -17.78 1.63 25.14
C LEU A 185 -16.89 2.39 24.18
N VAL A 186 -16.13 3.34 24.70
CA VAL A 186 -14.99 3.96 23.98
C VAL A 186 -13.70 3.46 24.60
N ILE A 187 -12.81 2.96 23.76
CA ILE A 187 -11.58 2.29 24.17
C ILE A 187 -10.40 3.02 23.56
N ARG A 188 -9.39 3.31 24.38
CA ARG A 188 -8.16 3.96 23.94
C ARG A 188 -6.99 2.98 24.01
N PRO A 189 -6.36 2.60 22.88
CA PRO A 189 -5.12 1.86 22.86
C PRO A 189 -3.98 2.70 23.44
N GLU A 190 -3.27 2.17 24.43
CA GLU A 190 -2.21 2.91 25.12
C GLU A 190 -0.84 2.68 24.47
N ARG A 191 -0.56 1.44 24.02
CA ARG A 191 0.77 1.06 23.50
C ARG A 191 0.86 1.20 21.99
N VAL A 192 2.07 1.45 21.49
CA VAL A 192 2.34 1.59 20.05
C VAL A 192 1.90 0.35 19.23
N PRO A 193 2.13 -0.91 19.67
CA PRO A 193 1.65 -2.08 18.92
C PRO A 193 0.13 -2.15 18.83
N ASP A 194 -0.59 -1.79 19.89
CA ASP A 194 -2.06 -1.79 19.92
C ASP A 194 -2.63 -0.70 19.01
N LYS A 195 -2.03 0.50 19.03
CA LYS A 195 -2.36 1.59 18.10
C LYS A 195 -2.11 1.20 16.65
N ALA A 196 -0.99 0.51 16.38
CA ALA A 196 -0.68 0.01 15.05
C ALA A 196 -1.68 -1.05 14.59
N ALA A 197 -2.10 -1.98 15.47
CA ALA A 197 -3.11 -2.97 15.16
C ALA A 197 -4.49 -2.33 14.89
N ALA A 198 -4.91 -1.38 15.72
CA ALA A 198 -6.13 -0.60 15.52
C ALA A 198 -6.08 0.22 14.21
N GLY A 199 -4.95 0.87 13.93
CA GLY A 199 -4.73 1.59 12.69
C GLY A 199 -4.79 0.70 11.45
N TRP A 200 -4.20 -0.50 11.49
CA TRP A 200 -4.32 -1.46 10.37
C TRP A 200 -5.73 -1.99 10.21
N LEU A 201 -6.45 -2.22 11.31
CA LEU A 201 -7.86 -2.59 11.26
C LEU A 201 -8.70 -1.49 10.59
N ALA A 202 -8.48 -0.22 10.96
CA ALA A 202 -9.11 0.92 10.31
C ALA A 202 -8.81 0.97 8.80
N VAL A 203 -7.53 0.87 8.41
CA VAL A 203 -7.10 0.85 7.00
C VAL A 203 -7.78 -0.23 6.17
N CYS A 204 -8.15 -1.33 6.80
CA CYS A 204 -8.70 -2.49 6.10
C CYS A 204 -10.23 -2.58 6.17
N GLU A 205 -10.89 -1.87 7.07
CA GLU A 205 -12.36 -1.89 7.24
C GLU A 205 -13.04 -0.61 6.76
N SER A 206 -12.29 0.50 6.66
CA SER A 206 -12.81 1.81 6.25
C SER A 206 -12.28 2.21 4.88
N ASP A 207 -13.15 2.78 4.06
CA ASP A 207 -12.86 3.40 2.77
C ASP A 207 -12.24 4.81 2.89
N THR A 208 -12.53 5.51 3.98
CA THR A 208 -12.09 6.89 4.26
C THR A 208 -10.81 6.96 5.09
N PHE A 209 -10.37 5.86 5.71
CA PHE A 209 -9.09 5.76 6.42
C PHE A 209 -8.06 4.95 5.62
N GLY A 210 -7.15 5.63 4.93
CA GLY A 210 -6.11 5.00 4.11
C GLY A 210 -4.72 4.91 4.76
N ILE A 211 -3.76 4.37 4.01
CA ILE A 211 -2.34 4.28 4.43
C ILE A 211 -1.74 5.66 4.71
N ARG A 212 -2.17 6.68 3.96
CA ARG A 212 -1.76 8.07 4.18
C ARG A 212 -2.13 8.53 5.58
N GLN A 213 -3.39 8.33 5.98
CA GLN A 213 -3.90 8.66 7.31
C GLN A 213 -3.14 7.88 8.39
N LEU A 214 -2.84 6.59 8.16
CA LEU A 214 -2.01 5.80 9.07
C LEU A 214 -0.63 6.44 9.31
N ARG A 215 0.03 6.93 8.25
CA ARG A 215 1.33 7.61 8.33
C ARG A 215 1.25 8.97 9.01
N MET A 216 0.21 9.74 8.71
CA MET A 216 -0.06 11.04 9.34
C MET A 216 -0.26 10.90 10.85
N ASN A 217 -0.84 9.78 11.30
CA ASN A 217 -0.94 9.40 12.71
C ASN A 217 0.36 8.86 13.32
N GLY A 218 1.49 9.00 12.63
CA GLY A 218 2.81 8.60 13.11
C GLY A 218 3.08 7.09 13.07
N LEU A 219 2.15 6.29 12.55
CA LEU A 219 2.26 4.83 12.51
C LEU A 219 3.00 4.35 11.25
N SER A 220 3.57 3.15 11.35
CA SER A 220 4.31 2.54 10.24
C SER A 220 3.35 1.83 9.28
N ALA A 221 3.43 2.19 8.00
CA ALA A 221 2.80 1.46 6.91
C ALA A 221 3.56 0.16 6.53
N ARG A 222 4.61 -0.21 7.27
CA ARG A 222 5.33 -1.46 7.02
C ARG A 222 4.45 -2.67 7.36
N GLY A 223 4.54 -3.69 6.52
CA GLY A 223 3.77 -4.91 6.69
C GLY A 223 2.35 -4.86 6.12
N ALA A 224 2.01 -3.85 5.32
CA ALA A 224 0.77 -3.82 4.54
C ALA A 224 0.56 -5.10 3.73
N GLY A 225 1.65 -5.65 3.17
CA GLY A 225 1.63 -6.87 2.37
C GLY A 225 0.99 -8.09 3.05
N ARG A 226 0.94 -8.14 4.39
CA ARG A 226 0.28 -9.26 5.12
C ARG A 226 -1.25 -9.22 5.02
N PHE A 227 -1.81 -8.06 4.71
CA PHE A 227 -3.24 -7.79 4.58
C PHE A 227 -3.67 -7.65 3.12
N LEU A 228 -2.71 -7.73 2.19
CA LEU A 228 -3.00 -7.77 0.78
C LEU A 228 -3.49 -9.15 0.38
N ARG A 229 -4.59 -9.19 -0.36
CA ARG A 229 -5.07 -10.38 -1.05
C ARG A 229 -5.27 -10.07 -2.52
N ILE A 230 -5.18 -11.11 -3.34
CA ILE A 230 -5.49 -11.01 -4.77
C ILE A 230 -6.67 -11.92 -5.06
N SER A 231 -7.64 -11.39 -5.78
CA SER A 231 -8.73 -12.16 -6.36
C SER A 231 -8.74 -11.96 -7.86
N ARG A 232 -9.41 -12.88 -8.55
CA ARG A 232 -9.78 -12.69 -9.96
C ARG A 232 -11.02 -11.81 -10.00
N CYS A 233 -11.13 -10.96 -11.01
CA CYS A 233 -12.38 -10.29 -11.31
C CYS A 233 -13.40 -11.35 -11.75
N SER A 234 -14.45 -11.54 -10.95
CA SER A 234 -15.42 -12.63 -11.15
C SER A 234 -16.87 -12.17 -11.14
N THR A 235 -17.12 -10.93 -10.75
CA THR A 235 -18.45 -10.34 -10.64
C THR A 235 -18.49 -8.96 -11.31
N VAL A 236 -19.70 -8.45 -11.56
CA VAL A 236 -19.90 -7.08 -12.07
C VAL A 236 -19.34 -6.04 -11.08
N ALA A 237 -19.48 -6.28 -9.77
CA ALA A 237 -18.92 -5.41 -8.74
C ALA A 237 -17.38 -5.40 -8.76
N ASP A 238 -16.74 -6.55 -8.99
CA ASP A 238 -15.30 -6.61 -9.21
C ASP A 238 -14.89 -5.79 -10.44
N TRP A 239 -15.65 -5.92 -11.53
CA TRP A 239 -15.37 -5.21 -12.76
C TRP A 239 -15.43 -3.69 -12.59
N HIS A 240 -16.45 -3.17 -11.92
CA HIS A 240 -16.52 -1.75 -11.56
C HIS A 240 -15.30 -1.30 -10.74
N ASN A 241 -14.81 -2.15 -9.84
CA ASN A 241 -13.59 -1.83 -9.09
C ASN A 241 -12.34 -1.79 -9.99
N VAL A 242 -12.21 -2.70 -10.97
CA VAL A 242 -11.11 -2.68 -11.95
C VAL A 242 -11.12 -1.37 -12.74
N VAL A 243 -12.27 -1.01 -13.31
CA VAL A 243 -12.44 0.21 -14.12
C VAL A 243 -12.19 1.46 -13.28
N ARG A 244 -12.78 1.55 -12.09
CA ARG A 244 -12.54 2.64 -11.14
C ARG A 244 -11.05 2.80 -10.83
N LEU A 245 -10.35 1.71 -10.54
CA LEU A 245 -8.91 1.73 -10.23
C LEU A 245 -8.06 2.21 -11.42
N ARG A 246 -8.40 1.77 -12.64
CA ARG A 246 -7.74 2.25 -13.88
C ARG A 246 -7.95 3.75 -14.07
N ARG A 247 -9.18 4.24 -13.87
CA ARG A 247 -9.53 5.66 -13.95
C ARG A 247 -8.72 6.50 -12.95
N ILE A 248 -8.84 6.21 -11.65
CA ILE A 248 -8.18 7.01 -10.61
C ILE A 248 -6.65 7.02 -10.78
N ALA A 249 -6.04 5.90 -11.18
CA ALA A 249 -4.61 5.82 -11.35
C ALA A 249 -4.12 6.66 -12.55
N ASN A 250 -4.86 6.65 -13.66
CA ASN A 250 -4.52 7.46 -14.84
C ASN A 250 -4.79 8.95 -14.61
N GLN A 251 -5.93 9.30 -14.00
CA GLN A 251 -6.25 10.69 -13.65
C GLN A 251 -5.22 11.29 -12.68
N PHE A 252 -4.71 10.50 -11.73
CA PHE A 252 -3.61 10.93 -10.86
C PHE A 252 -2.36 11.35 -11.64
N PHE A 253 -2.08 10.73 -12.79
CA PHE A 253 -0.98 11.11 -13.68
C PHE A 253 -1.37 12.17 -14.73
N GLY A 254 -2.52 12.82 -14.57
CA GLY A 254 -3.00 13.86 -15.47
C GLY A 254 -3.58 13.35 -16.78
N ARG A 255 -3.84 12.06 -16.91
CA ARG A 255 -4.38 11.45 -18.13
C ARG A 255 -5.90 11.43 -18.07
N HIS A 256 -6.56 11.98 -19.08
CA HIS A 256 -8.02 12.06 -19.18
C HIS A 256 -8.70 12.53 -17.86
N GLN A 257 -8.27 13.68 -17.33
CA GLN A 257 -8.74 14.20 -16.02
C GLN A 257 -10.26 14.35 -15.91
N GLU A 258 -10.93 14.66 -17.02
CA GLU A 258 -12.38 14.88 -17.08
C GLU A 258 -13.18 13.65 -17.55
N ALA A 259 -12.51 12.53 -17.85
CA ALA A 259 -13.17 11.33 -18.34
C ALA A 259 -13.81 10.53 -17.20
N ASP A 260 -15.12 10.67 -17.06
CA ASP A 260 -15.92 9.88 -16.13
C ASP A 260 -16.51 8.61 -16.76
N ASP A 261 -16.58 8.55 -18.09
CA ASP A 261 -17.10 7.38 -18.82
C ASP A 261 -16.19 6.16 -18.63
N ASP A 262 -16.78 5.10 -18.08
CA ASP A 262 -16.14 3.82 -17.82
C ASP A 262 -15.59 3.18 -19.11
N THR A 263 -16.22 3.42 -20.27
CA THR A 263 -15.83 2.81 -21.55
C THR A 263 -14.44 3.23 -22.03
N ILE A 264 -13.98 4.42 -21.64
CA ILE A 264 -12.64 4.95 -21.96
C ILE A 264 -11.53 4.10 -21.31
N TRP A 265 -11.86 3.42 -20.21
CA TRP A 265 -10.93 2.64 -19.39
C TRP A 265 -11.00 1.14 -19.67
N THR A 266 -11.76 0.76 -20.69
CA THR A 266 -11.99 -0.61 -21.16
C THR A 266 -11.57 -0.76 -22.62
N ASP A 267 -11.17 -1.96 -23.02
CA ASP A 267 -10.90 -2.27 -24.42
C ASP A 267 -11.31 -3.73 -24.75
N GLU A 268 -11.23 -4.11 -26.04
CA GLU A 268 -11.63 -5.43 -26.53
C GLU A 268 -10.82 -6.60 -25.96
N LEU A 269 -9.63 -6.35 -25.41
CA LEU A 269 -8.82 -7.38 -24.78
C LEU A 269 -9.34 -7.72 -23.37
N ASP A 270 -10.16 -6.87 -22.77
CA ASP A 270 -10.71 -7.14 -21.44
C ASP A 270 -11.54 -8.44 -21.43
N ASP A 271 -12.31 -8.71 -22.49
CA ASP A 271 -13.10 -9.94 -22.68
C ASP A 271 -12.23 -11.20 -22.87
N ASN A 272 -10.98 -11.02 -23.31
CA ASN A 272 -10.04 -12.10 -23.60
C ASN A 272 -8.89 -12.17 -22.58
N SER A 273 -9.11 -11.60 -21.39
CA SER A 273 -8.09 -11.46 -20.36
C SER A 273 -8.55 -11.94 -19.00
N LEU A 274 -7.57 -12.19 -18.14
CA LEU A 274 -7.79 -12.32 -16.71
C LEU A 274 -7.44 -11.00 -16.03
N SER A 275 -8.46 -10.31 -15.51
CA SER A 275 -8.24 -9.16 -14.63
C SER A 275 -8.08 -9.61 -13.17
N LEU A 276 -7.02 -9.10 -12.53
CA LEU A 276 -6.71 -9.31 -11.12
C LEU A 276 -7.12 -8.08 -10.32
N LEU A 277 -7.70 -8.30 -9.14
CA LEU A 277 -7.93 -7.25 -8.14
C LEU A 277 -7.06 -7.49 -6.92
N VAL A 278 -6.39 -6.44 -6.47
CA VAL A 278 -5.64 -6.41 -5.22
C VAL A 278 -6.48 -5.69 -4.18
N TRP A 279 -6.69 -6.34 -3.05
CA TRP A 279 -7.43 -5.79 -1.93
C TRP A 279 -6.53 -5.62 -0.71
N LEU A 280 -6.68 -4.49 -0.02
CA LEU A 280 -6.14 -4.26 1.31
C LEU A 280 -7.31 -4.27 2.29
N GLY A 281 -7.52 -5.40 2.97
CA GLY A 281 -8.78 -5.58 3.66
C GLY A 281 -9.95 -5.45 2.68
N ARG A 282 -11.03 -4.77 3.05
CA ARG A 282 -12.21 -4.58 2.18
C ARG A 282 -11.97 -3.63 1.02
N ASN A 283 -10.85 -2.90 1.01
CA ASN A 283 -10.59 -1.86 0.03
C ASN A 283 -9.89 -2.40 -1.22
N PRO A 284 -10.44 -2.20 -2.44
CA PRO A 284 -9.72 -2.48 -3.67
C PRO A 284 -8.70 -1.37 -3.92
N VAL A 285 -7.42 -1.75 -4.01
CA VAL A 285 -6.26 -0.82 -4.03
C VAL A 285 -5.38 -0.94 -5.27
N GLY A 286 -5.61 -1.96 -6.09
CA GLY A 286 -4.89 -2.11 -7.35
C GLY A 286 -5.48 -3.19 -8.25
N THR A 287 -5.11 -3.14 -9.52
CA THR A 287 -5.54 -4.07 -10.55
C THR A 287 -4.39 -4.34 -11.53
N GLY A 288 -4.47 -5.46 -12.23
CA GLY A 288 -3.60 -5.78 -13.36
C GLY A 288 -4.33 -6.73 -14.32
N ARG A 289 -4.05 -6.60 -15.61
CA ARG A 289 -4.63 -7.45 -16.66
C ARG A 289 -3.59 -8.44 -17.16
N LEU A 290 -4.05 -9.66 -17.41
CA LEU A 290 -3.25 -10.73 -17.98
C LEU A 290 -3.90 -11.25 -19.26
N VAL A 291 -3.24 -11.06 -20.39
CA VAL A 291 -3.72 -11.55 -21.70
C VAL A 291 -2.91 -12.79 -22.08
N PHE A 292 -3.62 -13.91 -22.24
CA PHE A 292 -3.03 -15.17 -22.70
C PHE A 292 -3.03 -15.16 -24.23
N ASN A 293 -1.89 -14.84 -24.84
CA ASN A 293 -1.84 -14.70 -26.29
C ASN A 293 -2.10 -16.04 -27.01
N GLY A 294 -1.62 -17.17 -26.45
CA GLY A 294 -1.82 -18.50 -27.05
C GLY A 294 -1.25 -18.69 -28.46
N GLY A 295 -0.40 -17.76 -28.93
CA GLY A 295 0.06 -17.69 -30.32
C GLY A 295 -0.78 -16.79 -31.24
N ASP A 296 -1.92 -16.29 -30.78
CA ASP A 296 -2.73 -15.33 -31.54
C ASP A 296 -2.16 -13.91 -31.37
N ARG A 297 -1.70 -13.33 -32.48
CA ARG A 297 -1.15 -11.97 -32.54
C ARG A 297 -2.17 -10.89 -32.21
N ARG A 298 -3.46 -11.15 -32.40
CA ARG A 298 -4.55 -10.21 -32.08
C ARG A 298 -4.75 -10.06 -30.58
N LEU A 299 -4.31 -11.05 -29.79
CA LEU A 299 -4.39 -11.04 -28.33
C LEU A 299 -3.13 -10.44 -27.69
N SER A 300 -2.68 -9.29 -28.20
CA SER A 300 -1.50 -8.56 -27.70
C SER A 300 -1.64 -7.07 -27.99
N GLU A 301 -1.78 -6.26 -26.95
CA GLU A 301 -1.83 -4.80 -27.06
C GLU A 301 -0.49 -4.25 -27.57
N ILE A 302 0.59 -4.90 -27.15
CA ILE A 302 1.94 -4.51 -27.53
C ILE A 302 2.18 -4.80 -29.01
N GLU A 303 1.78 -5.96 -29.53
CA GLU A 303 1.96 -6.31 -30.95
C GLU A 303 1.29 -5.29 -31.89
N ALA A 304 0.09 -4.83 -31.53
CA ALA A 304 -0.67 -3.86 -32.33
C ALA A 304 0.05 -2.51 -32.49
N SER A 305 0.90 -2.14 -31.54
CA SER A 305 1.61 -0.86 -31.50
C SER A 305 3.11 -0.98 -31.75
N SER A 306 3.69 -2.14 -31.51
CA SER A 306 5.12 -2.41 -31.55
C SER A 306 5.36 -3.91 -31.76
N PRO A 307 5.70 -4.36 -32.99
CA PRO A 307 5.82 -5.78 -33.30
C PRO A 307 6.80 -6.52 -32.39
N LEU A 308 6.34 -7.58 -31.74
CA LEU A 308 7.18 -8.41 -30.88
C LEU A 308 8.08 -9.33 -31.73
N PRO A 309 9.31 -9.60 -31.29
CA PRO A 309 10.20 -10.54 -31.99
C PRO A 309 9.60 -11.94 -32.12
N ASP A 310 9.81 -12.61 -33.26
CA ASP A 310 9.24 -13.94 -33.52
C ASP A 310 9.64 -15.01 -32.50
N TRP A 311 10.80 -14.89 -31.86
CA TRP A 311 11.22 -15.83 -30.81
C TRP A 311 10.36 -15.74 -29.54
N VAL A 312 9.69 -14.60 -29.29
CA VAL A 312 8.69 -14.48 -28.21
C VAL A 312 7.46 -15.30 -28.57
N TRP A 313 7.02 -15.19 -29.83
CA TRP A 313 5.86 -15.90 -30.39
C TRP A 313 6.08 -17.41 -30.60
N ALA A 314 7.33 -17.83 -30.79
CA ALA A 314 7.69 -19.24 -30.88
C ALA A 314 7.45 -20.01 -29.56
N GLU A 315 7.23 -19.29 -28.46
CA GLU A 315 6.92 -19.83 -27.15
C GLU A 315 5.62 -19.20 -26.61
N ARG A 316 5.13 -19.73 -25.48
CA ARG A 316 3.95 -19.14 -24.82
C ARG A 316 4.38 -17.95 -23.96
N PHE A 317 3.64 -16.86 -24.04
CA PHE A 317 3.83 -15.74 -23.15
C PHE A 317 2.51 -15.28 -22.51
N LEU A 318 2.65 -14.46 -21.47
CA LEU A 318 1.56 -13.76 -20.82
C LEU A 318 1.85 -12.27 -20.95
N GLU A 319 0.94 -11.51 -21.56
CA GLU A 319 1.06 -10.05 -21.53
C GLU A 319 0.51 -9.53 -20.20
N VAL A 320 1.29 -8.70 -19.52
CA VAL A 320 0.88 -8.00 -18.30
C VAL A 320 0.65 -6.54 -18.64
N SER A 321 -0.61 -6.13 -18.66
CA SER A 321 -1.02 -4.78 -19.05
C SER A 321 -1.99 -4.17 -18.04
N ARG A 322 -2.35 -2.90 -18.24
CA ARG A 322 -3.34 -2.15 -17.41
C ARG A 322 -3.10 -2.26 -15.90
N VAL A 323 -1.84 -2.29 -15.47
CA VAL A 323 -1.50 -2.26 -14.04
C VAL A 323 -1.81 -0.87 -13.50
N ALA A 324 -2.78 -0.80 -12.59
CA ALA A 324 -3.20 0.43 -11.95
C ALA A 324 -3.21 0.25 -10.44
N ILE A 325 -2.64 1.22 -9.73
CA ILE A 325 -2.52 1.19 -8.27
C ILE A 325 -3.01 2.53 -7.74
N ASP A 326 -3.91 2.48 -6.78
CA ASP A 326 -4.37 3.65 -6.03
C ASP A 326 -3.17 4.42 -5.46
N ALA A 327 -3.14 5.74 -5.64
CA ALA A 327 -2.00 6.57 -5.31
C ALA A 327 -1.59 6.47 -3.83
N ASP A 328 -2.56 6.34 -2.92
CA ASP A 328 -2.31 6.21 -1.48
C ASP A 328 -1.69 4.86 -1.11
N HIS A 329 -1.71 3.89 -2.04
CA HIS A 329 -1.32 2.50 -1.80
C HIS A 329 -0.05 2.05 -2.56
N ARG A 330 0.60 2.95 -3.33
CA ARG A 330 1.78 2.61 -4.17
C ARG A 330 2.97 1.98 -3.42
N SER A 331 3.11 2.27 -2.13
CA SER A 331 4.18 1.76 -1.26
C SER A 331 3.71 0.63 -0.32
N ALA A 332 2.50 0.12 -0.50
CA ALA A 332 1.93 -0.95 0.31
C ALA A 332 2.38 -2.35 -0.13
N GLY A 333 3.20 -2.45 -1.18
CA GLY A 333 3.58 -3.73 -1.79
C GLY A 333 2.56 -4.27 -2.79
N VAL A 334 1.59 -3.46 -3.24
CA VAL A 334 0.55 -3.84 -4.23
C VAL A 334 1.19 -4.39 -5.50
N MET A 335 2.17 -3.69 -6.07
CA MET A 335 2.87 -4.16 -7.27
C MET A 335 3.55 -5.51 -7.05
N ILE A 336 4.23 -5.70 -5.92
CA ILE A 336 4.88 -6.97 -5.58
C ILE A 336 3.86 -8.09 -5.50
N ALA A 337 2.70 -7.85 -4.87
CA ALA A 337 1.62 -8.81 -4.80
C ALA A 337 1.11 -9.17 -6.21
N ILE A 338 0.89 -8.20 -7.10
CA ILE A 338 0.50 -8.45 -8.49
C ILE A 338 1.53 -9.37 -9.15
N PHE A 339 2.82 -9.04 -9.11
CA PHE A 339 3.84 -9.87 -9.74
C PHE A 339 3.99 -11.27 -9.11
N GLN A 340 3.74 -11.42 -7.80
CA GLN A 340 3.65 -12.73 -7.16
C GLN A 340 2.55 -13.58 -7.81
N GLU A 341 1.38 -13.00 -8.03
CA GLU A 341 0.26 -13.71 -8.65
C GLU A 341 0.48 -13.96 -10.14
N VAL A 342 1.01 -12.98 -10.88
CA VAL A 342 1.41 -13.14 -12.29
C VAL A 342 2.41 -14.28 -12.44
N GLY A 343 3.43 -14.32 -11.60
CA GLY A 343 4.43 -15.40 -11.63
C GLY A 343 3.83 -16.76 -11.29
N ARG A 344 2.89 -16.82 -10.33
CA ARG A 344 2.16 -18.06 -10.02
C ARG A 344 1.39 -18.55 -11.25
N ILE A 345 0.62 -17.67 -11.88
CA ILE A 345 -0.17 -17.97 -13.08
C ILE A 345 0.73 -18.41 -14.23
N ALA A 346 1.81 -17.69 -14.51
CA ALA A 346 2.73 -18.05 -15.59
C ALA A 346 3.38 -19.43 -15.40
N LEU A 347 3.71 -19.82 -14.16
CA LEU A 347 4.21 -21.16 -13.85
C LEU A 347 3.12 -22.23 -14.05
N GLU A 348 1.89 -21.95 -13.63
CA GLU A 348 0.76 -22.87 -13.78
C GLU A 348 0.34 -23.08 -15.24
N THR A 349 0.46 -22.04 -16.07
CA THR A 349 0.11 -22.10 -17.50
C THR A 349 1.30 -22.45 -18.40
N ASN A 350 2.47 -22.72 -17.81
CA ASN A 350 3.72 -22.99 -18.53
C ASN A 350 4.06 -21.89 -19.57
N CYS A 351 3.78 -20.63 -19.23
CA CYS A 351 4.23 -19.49 -20.01
C CYS A 351 5.72 -19.27 -19.75
N ARG A 352 6.50 -19.22 -20.83
CA ARG A 352 7.95 -18.99 -20.74
C ARG A 352 8.25 -17.52 -20.47
N TYR A 353 7.50 -16.64 -21.12
CA TYR A 353 7.75 -15.20 -21.06
C TYR A 353 6.61 -14.46 -20.38
N LEU A 354 6.95 -13.42 -19.62
CA LEU A 354 6.05 -12.31 -19.33
C LEU A 354 6.45 -11.17 -20.24
N VAL A 355 5.51 -10.63 -21.00
CA VAL A 355 5.71 -9.43 -21.82
C VAL A 355 4.97 -8.30 -21.16
N LEU A 356 5.62 -7.15 -21.02
CA LEU A 356 5.02 -5.97 -20.40
C LEU A 356 5.63 -4.73 -21.02
N ASP A 357 4.98 -3.60 -20.82
CA ASP A 357 5.50 -2.31 -21.20
C ASP A 357 5.62 -1.39 -19.99
N ALA A 358 6.55 -0.43 -20.07
CA ALA A 358 6.91 0.39 -18.94
C ALA A 358 7.32 1.78 -19.40
N ILE A 359 6.77 2.81 -18.75
CA ILE A 359 7.39 4.15 -18.82
C ILE A 359 8.78 4.10 -18.19
N GLU A 360 9.66 5.00 -18.62
CA GLU A 360 11.07 5.07 -18.19
C GLU A 360 11.26 4.97 -16.67
N LYS A 361 10.38 5.61 -15.89
CA LYS A 361 10.44 5.61 -14.42
C LYS A 361 10.26 4.22 -13.78
N LEU A 362 9.56 3.30 -14.46
CA LEU A 362 9.28 1.94 -13.96
C LEU A 362 10.28 0.90 -14.46
N VAL A 363 11.01 1.20 -15.53
CA VAL A 363 12.03 0.30 -16.11
C VAL A 363 12.99 -0.26 -15.05
N PRO A 364 13.64 0.55 -14.18
CA PRO A 364 14.58 0.03 -13.20
C PRO A 364 13.95 -0.92 -12.16
N ILE A 365 12.64 -0.80 -11.93
CA ILE A 365 11.91 -1.71 -11.03
C ILE A 365 11.75 -3.07 -11.72
N TYR A 366 11.38 -3.09 -13.00
CA TYR A 366 11.21 -4.32 -13.75
C TYR A 366 12.53 -5.03 -14.03
N GLU A 367 13.62 -4.30 -14.27
CA GLU A 367 14.94 -4.91 -14.41
C GLU A 367 15.38 -5.67 -13.16
N LYS A 368 15.02 -5.18 -11.96
CA LYS A 368 15.30 -5.87 -10.68
C LYS A 368 14.60 -7.22 -10.57
N VAL A 369 13.44 -7.41 -11.23
CA VAL A 369 12.77 -8.73 -11.29
C VAL A 369 13.22 -9.60 -12.46
N GLY A 370 14.17 -9.12 -13.26
CA GLY A 370 14.75 -9.87 -14.38
C GLY A 370 14.18 -9.49 -15.75
N ALA A 371 13.44 -8.38 -15.85
CA ALA A 371 13.03 -7.87 -17.15
C ALA A 371 14.23 -7.40 -17.96
N VAL A 372 14.15 -7.57 -19.27
CA VAL A 372 15.12 -7.13 -20.27
C VAL A 372 14.39 -6.34 -21.33
N HIS A 373 15.01 -5.26 -21.81
CA HIS A 373 14.48 -4.47 -22.91
C HIS A 373 14.40 -5.28 -24.20
N LEU A 374 13.29 -5.13 -24.91
CA LEU A 374 13.25 -5.42 -26.33
C LEU A 374 13.75 -4.18 -27.11
N PRO A 375 14.21 -4.34 -28.36
CA PRO A 375 14.72 -3.23 -29.18
C PRO A 375 13.67 -2.14 -29.43
N ASN A 376 12.40 -2.46 -29.24
CA ASN A 376 11.31 -1.60 -29.64
C ASN A 376 10.83 -0.74 -28.47
N THR A 377 10.48 0.50 -28.80
CA THR A 377 9.74 1.42 -27.95
C THR A 377 8.45 1.83 -28.64
N LYS A 378 7.51 2.37 -27.86
CA LYS A 378 6.28 2.97 -28.38
C LYS A 378 5.96 4.25 -27.64
N LYS A 379 5.09 5.08 -28.22
CA LYS A 379 4.53 6.23 -27.52
C LYS A 379 3.40 5.77 -26.60
N HIS A 380 3.33 6.31 -25.39
CA HIS A 380 2.19 6.05 -24.51
C HIS A 380 0.90 6.58 -25.16
N PRO A 381 -0.23 5.85 -25.11
CA PRO A 381 -1.46 6.26 -25.79
C PRO A 381 -2.04 7.59 -25.27
N PHE A 382 -1.74 7.93 -24.01
CA PHE A 382 -2.32 9.09 -23.31
C PHE A 382 -1.29 10.11 -22.81
N SER A 383 -0.02 9.99 -23.21
CA SER A 383 1.03 10.95 -22.84
C SER A 383 2.15 10.96 -23.87
N ASP A 384 3.02 11.96 -23.80
CA ASP A 384 4.23 12.02 -24.64
C ASP A 384 5.39 11.18 -24.08
N GLU A 385 5.12 10.33 -23.09
CA GLU A 385 6.14 9.46 -22.50
C GLU A 385 6.50 8.32 -23.45
N THR A 386 7.80 8.05 -23.58
CA THR A 386 8.32 6.83 -24.21
C THR A 386 8.03 5.63 -23.31
N VAL A 387 7.50 4.59 -23.92
CA VAL A 387 7.23 3.30 -23.28
C VAL A 387 8.19 2.26 -23.85
N HIS A 388 8.86 1.55 -22.96
CA HIS A 388 9.79 0.48 -23.28
C HIS A 388 9.05 -0.85 -23.23
N VAL A 389 9.16 -1.64 -24.30
CA VAL A 389 8.69 -3.02 -24.28
C VAL A 389 9.74 -3.89 -23.60
N MET A 390 9.32 -4.70 -22.65
CA MET A 390 10.19 -5.53 -21.82
C MET A 390 9.69 -6.96 -21.76
N VAL A 391 10.63 -7.87 -21.51
CA VAL A 391 10.35 -9.31 -21.39
C VAL A 391 11.04 -9.89 -20.16
N ILE A 392 10.34 -10.76 -19.43
CA ILE A 392 10.90 -11.58 -18.35
C ILE A 392 10.87 -13.03 -18.82
N ASP A 393 12.04 -13.66 -19.00
CA ASP A 393 12.14 -15.10 -19.27
C ASP A 393 12.10 -15.87 -17.96
N ILE A 394 10.94 -16.46 -17.64
CA ILE A 394 10.70 -17.18 -16.39
C ILE A 394 11.64 -18.38 -16.23
N ARG A 395 11.97 -19.09 -17.32
CA ARG A 395 12.89 -20.24 -17.28
C ARG A 395 14.31 -19.80 -16.97
N ARG A 396 14.79 -18.74 -17.63
CA ARG A 396 16.10 -18.14 -17.36
C ARG A 396 16.15 -17.59 -15.94
N SER A 397 15.11 -16.88 -15.53
CA SER A 397 15.00 -16.31 -14.20
C SER A 397 14.88 -17.37 -13.11
N LEU A 398 14.36 -18.57 -13.36
CA LEU A 398 14.38 -19.66 -12.37
C LEU A 398 15.75 -20.32 -12.21
N THR A 399 16.60 -20.21 -13.23
CA THR A 399 17.87 -20.93 -13.32
C THR A 399 19.08 -20.05 -13.04
N SER A 400 18.98 -18.74 -13.20
CA SER A 400 20.08 -17.80 -12.93
C SER A 400 20.29 -17.57 -11.43
N ILE A 401 21.55 -17.56 -11.00
CA ILE A 401 21.98 -16.98 -9.72
C ILE A 401 22.75 -15.71 -10.07
N ASP A 402 22.20 -14.56 -9.75
CA ASP A 402 22.81 -13.27 -10.00
C ASP A 402 22.53 -12.30 -8.84
N ARG A 403 23.01 -11.06 -8.96
CA ARG A 403 22.84 -10.02 -7.94
C ARG A 403 21.37 -9.67 -7.65
N ARG A 404 20.44 -10.08 -8.52
CA ARG A 404 19.00 -9.84 -8.41
C ARG A 404 18.26 -10.96 -7.69
N LEU A 405 18.96 -12.04 -7.30
CA LEU A 405 18.41 -13.22 -6.63
C LEU A 405 17.46 -12.89 -5.48
N LEU A 406 17.84 -12.00 -4.57
CA LEU A 406 17.02 -11.65 -3.40
C LEU A 406 15.73 -10.94 -3.80
N TYR A 407 15.80 -10.03 -4.78
CA TYR A 407 14.63 -9.32 -5.29
C TYR A 407 13.69 -10.29 -6.01
N TRP A 408 14.25 -11.16 -6.84
CA TRP A 408 13.52 -12.23 -7.50
C TRP A 408 12.84 -13.16 -6.49
N LEU A 409 13.52 -13.57 -5.41
CA LEU A 409 12.93 -14.42 -4.38
C LEU A 409 11.81 -13.73 -3.59
N ALA A 410 11.91 -12.42 -3.37
CA ALA A 410 10.84 -11.66 -2.74
C ALA A 410 9.56 -11.62 -3.61
N VAL A 411 9.73 -11.54 -4.93
CA VAL A 411 8.62 -11.42 -5.90
C VAL A 411 8.09 -12.79 -6.35
N PHE A 412 8.94 -13.75 -6.66
CA PHE A 412 8.52 -15.03 -7.25
C PHE A 412 8.75 -16.25 -6.33
N GLY A 413 9.43 -16.07 -5.20
CA GLY A 413 9.64 -17.13 -4.21
C GLY A 413 8.33 -17.74 -3.66
N PRO A 414 7.32 -16.94 -3.27
CA PRO A 414 6.01 -17.47 -2.84
C PRO A 414 5.32 -18.29 -3.92
N ALA A 415 5.29 -17.78 -5.15
CA ALA A 415 4.71 -18.45 -6.31
C ALA A 415 5.40 -19.80 -6.58
N LEU A 416 6.74 -19.80 -6.60
CA LEU A 416 7.54 -21.01 -6.78
C LEU A 416 7.28 -22.03 -5.66
N ARG A 417 7.21 -21.60 -4.41
CA ARG A 417 6.91 -22.48 -3.26
C ARG A 417 5.52 -23.11 -3.41
N SER A 418 4.51 -22.31 -3.74
CA SER A 418 3.14 -22.79 -3.93
C SER A 418 3.08 -23.82 -5.05
N HIS A 419 3.65 -23.49 -6.21
CA HIS A 419 3.72 -24.39 -7.35
C HIS A 419 4.45 -25.70 -7.02
N LEU A 420 5.58 -25.63 -6.32
CA LEU A 420 6.31 -26.84 -5.88
C LEU A 420 5.52 -27.71 -4.90
N ARG A 421 4.70 -27.10 -4.05
CA ARG A 421 3.83 -27.84 -3.12
C ARG A 421 2.71 -28.57 -3.86
N LEU A 422 2.14 -27.95 -4.89
CA LEU A 422 0.99 -28.49 -5.64
C LEU A 422 1.41 -29.51 -6.70
N PHE A 423 2.43 -29.20 -7.50
CA PHE A 423 2.82 -30.00 -8.67
C PHE A 423 4.09 -30.82 -8.46
N GLY A 424 4.83 -30.57 -7.38
CA GLY A 424 6.07 -31.25 -7.07
C GLY A 424 7.26 -30.80 -7.93
N ALA A 425 8.47 -31.09 -7.46
CA ALA A 425 9.71 -30.66 -8.13
C ALA A 425 9.93 -31.29 -9.50
N ARG A 426 9.39 -32.48 -9.77
CA ARG A 426 9.52 -33.15 -11.08
C ARG A 426 8.79 -32.38 -12.18
N HIS A 427 7.58 -31.89 -11.90
CA HIS A 427 6.81 -31.10 -12.85
C HIS A 427 7.51 -29.77 -13.16
N THR A 428 7.96 -29.05 -12.13
CA THR A 428 8.71 -27.80 -12.33
C THR A 428 10.02 -28.02 -13.07
N ARG A 429 10.72 -29.14 -12.84
CA ARG A 429 11.90 -29.53 -13.62
C ARG A 429 11.58 -29.95 -15.05
N ALA A 430 10.33 -30.26 -15.40
CA ALA A 430 9.95 -30.48 -16.80
C ALA A 430 9.76 -29.14 -17.54
N ILE A 431 9.33 -28.10 -16.81
CA ILE A 431 9.26 -26.72 -17.32
C ILE A 431 10.67 -26.16 -17.58
N LEU A 432 11.66 -26.60 -16.78
CA LEU A 432 13.06 -26.22 -16.91
C LEU A 432 13.80 -27.22 -17.81
N ASN A 433 14.37 -26.79 -18.94
CA ASN A 433 15.19 -27.68 -19.77
C ASN A 433 16.26 -28.39 -18.92
N ARG A 434 16.48 -29.70 -19.17
CA ARG A 434 17.18 -30.67 -18.29
C ARG A 434 18.58 -30.28 -17.79
N GLY A 435 19.23 -29.27 -18.39
CA GLY A 435 20.63 -28.92 -18.17
C GLY A 435 20.95 -27.95 -17.02
N ILE A 436 19.97 -27.36 -16.32
CA ILE A 436 20.27 -26.26 -15.38
C ILE A 436 19.57 -26.42 -14.02
N GLN A 437 20.16 -27.24 -13.14
CA GLN A 437 19.55 -27.64 -11.86
C GLN A 437 20.09 -26.89 -10.63
N ILE A 438 21.31 -26.34 -10.68
CA ILE A 438 21.96 -25.75 -9.49
C ILE A 438 21.22 -24.48 -9.04
N GLY A 439 20.98 -23.55 -9.97
CA GLY A 439 20.30 -22.29 -9.65
C GLY A 439 18.89 -22.48 -9.10
N PHE A 440 18.14 -23.40 -9.70
CA PHE A 440 16.82 -23.78 -9.23
C PHE A 440 16.85 -24.37 -7.81
N THR A 441 17.80 -25.27 -7.53
CA THR A 441 17.96 -25.91 -6.21
C THR A 441 18.30 -24.88 -5.14
N VAL A 442 19.19 -23.94 -5.44
CA VAL A 442 19.54 -22.82 -4.53
C VAL A 442 18.32 -21.94 -4.27
N LYS A 443 17.57 -21.54 -5.30
CA LYS A 443 16.34 -20.75 -5.14
C LYS A 443 15.29 -21.49 -4.33
N GLN A 444 15.12 -22.79 -4.55
CA GLN A 444 14.21 -23.62 -3.77
C GLN A 444 14.61 -23.67 -2.29
N ALA A 445 15.90 -23.86 -1.99
CA ALA A 445 16.40 -23.88 -0.63
C ALA A 445 16.21 -22.52 0.07
N LEU A 446 16.54 -21.42 -0.61
CA LEU A 446 16.36 -20.07 -0.09
C LEU A 446 14.89 -19.69 0.09
N ALA A 447 14.03 -20.03 -0.86
CA ALA A 447 12.58 -19.83 -0.76
C ALA A 447 11.96 -20.67 0.38
N ARG A 448 12.58 -21.78 0.78
CA ARG A 448 12.17 -22.46 2.02
C ARG A 448 12.67 -21.70 3.24
N ALA A 449 13.95 -21.35 3.30
CA ALA A 449 14.57 -20.71 4.46
C ALA A 449 13.99 -19.33 4.81
N LEU A 450 13.74 -18.48 3.80
CA LEU A 450 13.24 -17.11 4.01
C LEU A 450 11.81 -17.08 4.59
N PHE A 451 10.99 -18.09 4.26
CA PHE A 451 9.58 -18.12 4.64
C PHE A 451 9.28 -18.96 5.89
N PHE A 452 10.27 -19.66 6.45
CA PHE A 452 10.16 -20.24 7.80
C PHE A 452 10.27 -19.19 8.91
N ARG A 453 10.76 -17.98 8.60
CA ARG A 453 10.91 -16.88 9.58
C ARG A 453 9.75 -15.88 9.59
N SER A 454 8.81 -16.01 8.65
CA SER A 454 7.69 -15.08 8.46
C SER A 454 6.34 -15.58 8.98
N ILE A 455 6.33 -16.80 9.55
CA ILE A 455 5.26 -17.39 10.36
C ILE A 455 5.78 -17.38 11.80
#